data_AF-A0A936P065-F1
#
_entry.id   AF-A0A936P065-F1
#
_cell.length_a   1.000
_cell.length_b   1.000
_cell.length_c   1.000
_cell.angle_alpha   90.00
_cell.angle_beta   90.00
_cell.angle_gamma   90.00
#
_symmetry.space_group_name_H-M   'P 1'
#
loop_
_entity.id
_entity.type
_entity.pdbx_description
1 polymer ?
#
loop_
_entity_poly.entity_id
_entity_poly.type
_entity_poly.pdbx_seq_one_letter_code
_entity_poly.pdbx_strand_id
1 'polypeptide(L)'
;MRWLLLLLGIAAAQAAQTNPAKAPAGRFKDTECIACHGPDSPEVQGWRLSKHGVLVRISSPGRAPGCVDCHGAEAHRSANPEAMREVCGKCHSPRYLDTLAANGQRMVAVGEMKQREALALLTQARRRFPADRLQAMEDHYRHLQTHLRNIRMGVGHQSPDHQWWHGHPALDGDLLRIKGAWDDLMRAAIKP
;
A
#
# COMPACT_ATOMS: atom_id res chain seq x y z
N MET A 1 30.40 -48.26 -11.50
CA MET A 1 30.34 -46.81 -11.76
C MET A 1 28.90 -46.33 -11.77
N ARG A 2 28.45 -45.65 -10.70
CA ARG A 2 27.16 -44.94 -10.65
C ARG A 2 27.50 -43.46 -10.43
N TRP A 3 27.26 -42.64 -11.45
CA TRP A 3 27.43 -41.19 -11.38
C TRP A 3 26.23 -40.59 -10.64
N LEU A 4 26.44 -40.02 -9.46
CA LEU A 4 25.44 -39.19 -8.79
C LEU A 4 25.53 -37.76 -9.33
N LEU A 5 24.45 -37.32 -9.97
CA LEU A 5 24.19 -35.94 -10.34
C LEU A 5 23.88 -35.11 -9.07
N LEU A 6 24.75 -34.16 -8.74
CA LEU A 6 24.47 -33.11 -7.76
C LEU A 6 23.62 -32.02 -8.43
N LEU A 7 22.32 -32.01 -8.11
CA LEU A 7 21.44 -30.88 -8.41
C LEU A 7 21.69 -29.79 -7.35
N LEU A 8 22.41 -28.74 -7.74
CA LEU A 8 22.50 -27.50 -6.97
C LEU A 8 21.15 -26.78 -7.02
N GLY A 9 20.37 -26.90 -5.95
CA GLY A 9 19.14 -26.14 -5.76
C GLY A 9 19.44 -24.65 -5.58
N ILE A 10 18.90 -23.82 -6.47
CA ILE A 10 18.88 -22.36 -6.33
C ILE A 10 17.89 -22.03 -5.21
N ALA A 11 18.39 -21.72 -4.02
CA ALA A 11 17.57 -21.14 -2.96
C ALA A 11 17.25 -19.69 -3.32
N ALA A 12 16.04 -19.45 -3.82
CA ALA A 12 15.50 -18.11 -3.94
C ALA A 12 15.41 -17.48 -2.54
N ALA A 13 16.18 -16.41 -2.31
CA ALA A 13 16.06 -15.60 -1.10
C ALA A 13 14.67 -14.96 -1.07
N GLN A 14 13.76 -15.55 -0.29
CA GLN A 14 12.48 -14.95 0.04
C GLN A 14 12.77 -13.78 0.98
N ALA A 15 12.51 -12.56 0.49
CA ALA A 15 12.47 -11.39 1.34
C ALA A 15 11.50 -11.67 2.50
N ALA A 16 12.01 -11.53 3.73
CA ALA A 16 11.26 -11.76 4.95
C ALA A 16 10.03 -10.84 4.99
N GLN A 17 8.88 -11.37 4.57
CA GLN A 17 7.59 -10.83 4.96
C GLN A 17 7.46 -11.12 6.45
N THR A 18 7.59 -10.10 7.28
CA THR A 18 7.21 -10.18 8.68
C THR A 18 5.77 -10.67 8.73
N ASN A 19 5.56 -11.89 9.23
CA ASN A 19 4.22 -12.41 9.50
C ASN A 19 3.52 -11.38 10.41
N PRO A 20 2.42 -10.72 9.98
CA PRO A 20 1.65 -9.92 10.91
C PRO A 20 1.10 -10.88 11.97
N ALA A 21 1.22 -10.52 13.24
CA ALA A 21 0.58 -11.25 14.33
C ALA A 21 -0.89 -11.52 13.96
N LYS A 22 -1.38 -12.74 14.26
CA LYS A 22 -2.76 -13.14 13.97
C LYS A 22 -3.70 -12.10 14.58
N ALA A 23 -4.52 -11.47 13.73
CA ALA A 23 -5.46 -10.45 14.16
C ALA A 23 -6.40 -11.00 15.25
N PRO A 24 -6.77 -10.18 16.26
CA PRO A 24 -7.62 -10.64 17.35
C PRO A 24 -9.01 -11.04 16.82
N ALA A 25 -9.56 -12.15 17.32
CA ALA A 25 -10.95 -12.50 17.05
C ALA A 25 -11.88 -11.67 17.95
N GLY A 26 -13.04 -11.26 17.44
CA GLY A 26 -14.02 -10.53 18.23
C GLY A 26 -14.90 -9.61 17.39
N ARG A 27 -15.86 -8.99 18.07
CA ARG A 27 -16.69 -7.91 17.55
C ARG A 27 -16.13 -6.60 18.07
N PHE A 28 -15.84 -5.67 17.17
CA PHE A 28 -15.21 -4.40 17.46
C PHE A 28 -16.16 -3.23 17.15
N LYS A 29 -15.90 -2.11 17.81
CA LYS A 29 -16.39 -0.77 17.51
C LYS A 29 -15.27 0.04 16.85
N ASP A 30 -15.61 1.12 16.17
CA ASP A 30 -14.64 2.01 15.50
C ASP A 30 -13.47 2.45 16.39
N THR A 31 -13.75 2.78 17.66
CA THR A 31 -12.73 3.20 18.63
C THR A 31 -11.71 2.09 18.92
N GLU A 32 -12.15 0.83 18.91
CA GLU A 32 -11.29 -0.34 19.14
C GLU A 32 -10.45 -0.66 17.89
N CYS A 33 -11.00 -0.45 16.70
CA CYS A 33 -10.24 -0.50 15.44
C CYS A 33 -9.07 0.51 15.47
N ILE A 34 -9.35 1.76 15.87
CA ILE A 34 -8.33 2.82 15.97
C ILE A 34 -7.27 2.48 17.03
N ALA A 35 -7.66 1.90 18.17
CA ALA A 35 -6.73 1.56 19.24
C ALA A 35 -5.66 0.56 18.79
N CYS A 36 -6.02 -0.45 17.99
CA CYS A 36 -5.08 -1.45 17.50
C CYS A 36 -4.34 -1.02 16.22
N HIS A 37 -5.03 -0.43 15.24
CA HIS A 37 -4.36 0.04 14.01
C HIS A 37 -3.45 1.23 14.30
N GLY A 38 -3.74 2.01 15.34
CA GLY A 38 -2.99 3.19 15.72
C GLY A 38 -3.43 4.44 14.95
N PRO A 39 -3.42 5.62 15.60
CA PRO A 39 -3.97 6.86 15.04
C PRO A 39 -3.25 7.33 13.78
N ASP A 40 -1.99 6.94 13.61
CA ASP A 40 -1.12 7.35 12.50
C ASP A 40 -1.00 6.31 11.39
N SER A 41 -1.70 5.18 11.51
CA SER A 41 -1.75 4.20 10.44
C SER A 41 -2.44 4.77 9.19
N PRO A 42 -2.01 4.37 7.98
CA PRO A 42 -2.64 4.82 6.74
C PRO A 42 -4.14 4.48 6.63
N GLU A 43 -4.61 3.41 7.27
CA GLU A 43 -6.03 3.02 7.32
C GLU A 43 -6.83 4.03 8.14
N VAL A 44 -6.35 4.31 9.35
CA VAL A 44 -7.01 5.26 10.25
C VAL A 44 -6.91 6.66 9.68
N GLN A 45 -5.74 7.10 9.23
CA GLN A 45 -5.57 8.43 8.64
C GLN A 45 -6.34 8.59 7.33
N GLY A 46 -6.36 7.55 6.49
CA GLY A 46 -7.17 7.50 5.28
C GLY A 46 -8.64 7.74 5.58
N TRP A 47 -9.23 7.02 6.54
CA TRP A 47 -10.62 7.28 6.91
C TRP A 47 -10.78 8.63 7.65
N ARG A 48 -9.93 8.93 8.61
CA ARG A 48 -10.04 10.07 9.53
C ARG A 48 -10.02 11.41 8.79
N LEU A 49 -9.18 11.52 7.75
CA LEU A 49 -9.03 12.72 6.93
C LEU A 49 -10.00 12.75 5.72
N SER A 50 -10.75 11.68 5.48
CA SER A 50 -11.82 11.68 4.50
C SER A 50 -13.02 12.51 4.96
N LYS A 51 -13.93 12.80 4.02
CA LYS A 51 -15.23 13.41 4.36
C LYS A 51 -16.06 12.53 5.30
N HIS A 52 -15.98 11.20 5.20
CA HIS A 52 -16.70 10.29 6.09
C HIS A 52 -16.21 10.43 7.52
N GLY A 53 -14.89 10.33 7.73
CA GLY A 53 -14.30 10.48 9.06
C GLY A 53 -14.57 11.85 9.68
N VAL A 54 -14.51 12.93 8.88
CA VAL A 54 -14.87 14.29 9.34
C VAL A 54 -16.34 14.34 9.78
N LEU A 55 -17.27 13.85 8.95
CA LEU A 55 -18.70 13.90 9.24
C LEU A 55 -19.08 13.07 10.47
N VAL A 56 -18.47 11.90 10.69
CA VAL A 56 -18.70 11.10 11.91
C VAL A 56 -18.37 11.89 13.18
N ARG A 57 -17.41 12.82 13.15
CA ARG A 57 -17.02 13.63 14.32
C ARG A 57 -17.88 14.87 14.52
N ILE A 58 -18.39 15.48 13.44
CA ILE A 58 -19.02 16.82 13.50
C ILE A 58 -20.53 16.79 13.25
N SER A 59 -21.10 15.68 12.82
CA SER A 59 -22.51 15.56 12.45
C SER A 59 -23.28 14.62 13.36
N SER A 60 -24.60 14.60 13.18
CA SER A 60 -25.48 13.62 13.83
C SER A 60 -25.09 12.18 13.45
N PRO A 61 -25.23 11.21 14.38
CA PRO A 61 -24.98 9.80 14.10
C PRO A 61 -25.70 9.29 12.85
N GLY A 62 -25.02 8.45 12.07
CA GLY A 62 -25.57 7.84 10.85
C GLY A 62 -25.48 8.68 9.57
N ARG A 63 -25.02 9.94 9.63
CA ARG A 63 -24.82 10.76 8.42
C ARG A 63 -23.65 10.30 7.55
N ALA A 64 -22.65 9.64 8.14
CA ALA A 64 -21.50 9.09 7.45
C ALA A 64 -21.09 7.76 8.10
N PRO A 65 -20.50 6.82 7.33
CA PRO A 65 -20.10 5.53 7.84
C PRO A 65 -18.80 5.60 8.66
N GLY A 66 -18.81 4.85 9.75
CA GLY A 66 -17.66 4.46 10.55
C GLY A 66 -16.87 3.29 9.94
N CYS A 67 -15.87 2.81 10.67
CA CYS A 67 -15.05 1.66 10.27
C CYS A 67 -15.91 0.40 10.13
N VAL A 68 -16.74 0.12 11.15
CA VAL A 68 -17.56 -1.10 11.22
C VAL A 68 -18.76 -1.07 10.27
N ASP A 69 -19.22 0.11 9.86
CA ASP A 69 -20.31 0.24 8.89
C ASP A 69 -19.90 -0.25 7.50
N CYS A 70 -18.63 -0.07 7.13
CA CYS A 70 -18.08 -0.50 5.85
C CYS A 70 -17.47 -1.90 5.92
N HIS A 71 -16.70 -2.20 6.97
CA HIS A 71 -15.95 -3.46 7.05
C HIS A 71 -16.73 -4.58 7.75
N GLY A 72 -17.64 -4.23 8.66
CA GLY A 72 -18.28 -5.15 9.61
C GLY A 72 -17.52 -5.22 10.94
N ALA A 73 -18.23 -5.56 12.02
CA ALA A 73 -17.67 -5.59 13.37
C ALA A 73 -16.60 -6.67 13.59
N GLU A 74 -16.51 -7.68 12.73
CA GLU A 74 -15.59 -8.83 12.89
C GLU A 74 -14.46 -8.80 11.85
N ALA A 75 -14.27 -7.67 11.19
CA ALA A 75 -13.49 -7.59 9.97
C ALA A 75 -11.99 -7.43 10.20
N HIS A 76 -11.24 -8.43 9.74
CA HIS A 76 -9.78 -8.37 9.57
C HIS A 76 -9.36 -8.83 8.16
N ARG A 77 -10.25 -8.56 7.19
CA ARG A 77 -10.07 -8.89 5.78
C ARG A 77 -10.39 -7.66 4.94
N SER A 78 -9.87 -7.63 3.72
CA SER A 78 -10.23 -6.61 2.74
C SER A 78 -11.76 -6.55 2.59
N ALA A 79 -12.29 -5.34 2.49
CA ALA A 79 -13.71 -5.15 2.28
C ALA A 79 -14.16 -5.84 0.98
N ASN A 80 -15.27 -6.57 1.04
CA ASN A 80 -15.83 -7.23 -0.14
C ASN A 80 -16.44 -6.13 -1.07
N PRO A 81 -16.05 -6.06 -2.36
CA PRO A 81 -16.52 -5.01 -3.26
C PRO A 81 -18.03 -4.96 -3.46
N GLU A 82 -18.70 -6.12 -3.51
CA GLU A 82 -20.15 -6.21 -3.68
C GLU A 82 -20.87 -5.68 -2.44
N ALA A 83 -20.47 -6.13 -1.25
CA ALA A 83 -20.99 -5.64 0.04
C ALA A 83 -20.72 -4.13 0.21
N MET A 84 -19.56 -3.64 -0.23
CA MET A 84 -19.27 -2.22 -0.22
C MET A 84 -20.19 -1.42 -1.13
N ARG A 85 -20.57 -1.95 -2.29
CA ARG A 85 -21.53 -1.28 -3.19
C ARG A 85 -22.89 -1.12 -2.49
N GLU A 86 -23.33 -2.11 -1.73
CA GLU A 86 -24.57 -2.02 -0.95
C GLU A 86 -24.48 -0.95 0.15
N VAL A 87 -23.39 -0.93 0.92
CA VAL A 87 -23.16 0.09 1.97
C VAL A 87 -23.13 1.49 1.37
N CYS A 88 -22.36 1.69 0.30
CA CYS A 88 -22.25 2.99 -0.35
C CYS A 88 -23.57 3.45 -0.99
N GLY A 89 -24.37 2.50 -1.50
CA GLY A 89 -25.68 2.75 -2.12
C GLY A 89 -26.74 3.31 -1.16
N LYS A 90 -26.53 3.19 0.16
CA LYS A 90 -27.41 3.81 1.16
C LYS A 90 -27.40 5.35 1.10
N CYS A 91 -26.30 5.95 0.61
CA CYS A 91 -26.10 7.40 0.62
C CYS A 91 -25.73 7.99 -0.75
N HIS A 92 -25.21 7.18 -1.67
CA HIS A 92 -24.69 7.64 -2.96
C HIS A 92 -25.40 6.97 -4.13
N SER A 93 -25.53 7.72 -5.24
CA SER A 93 -26.14 7.19 -6.46
C SER A 93 -25.24 6.16 -7.15
N PRO A 94 -25.81 5.17 -7.86
CA PRO A 94 -25.03 4.14 -8.57
C PRO A 94 -23.96 4.72 -9.51
N ARG A 95 -24.32 5.78 -10.27
CA ARG A 95 -23.39 6.47 -11.17
C ARG A 95 -22.15 7.01 -10.45
N TYR A 96 -22.35 7.59 -9.26
CA TYR A 96 -21.23 8.08 -8.46
C TYR A 96 -20.32 6.93 -8.04
N LEU A 97 -20.89 5.80 -7.60
CA LEU A 97 -20.14 4.62 -7.20
C LEU A 97 -19.31 4.01 -8.34
N ASP A 98 -19.89 3.89 -9.53
CA ASP A 98 -19.20 3.37 -10.71
C ASP A 98 -18.01 4.26 -11.10
N THR A 99 -18.23 5.58 -11.10
CA THR A 99 -17.19 6.56 -11.40
C THR A 99 -16.07 6.51 -10.37
N LEU A 100 -16.44 6.44 -9.09
CA LEU A 100 -15.50 6.36 -7.97
C LEU A 100 -14.63 5.11 -8.04
N ALA A 101 -15.24 3.95 -8.29
CA ALA A 101 -14.54 2.67 -8.42
C ALA A 101 -13.57 2.69 -9.61
N ALA A 102 -14.01 3.17 -10.77
CA ALA A 102 -13.17 3.26 -11.96
C ALA A 102 -11.99 4.23 -11.77
N ASN A 103 -12.22 5.38 -11.10
CA ASN A 103 -11.15 6.30 -10.74
C ASN A 103 -10.15 5.66 -9.77
N GLY A 104 -10.64 5.00 -8.72
CA GLY A 104 -9.79 4.33 -7.75
C GLY A 104 -8.89 3.26 -8.36
N GLN A 105 -9.44 2.43 -9.26
CA GLN A 105 -8.67 1.43 -10.00
C GLN A 105 -7.55 2.07 -10.83
N ARG A 106 -7.85 3.16 -11.55
CA ARG A 106 -6.84 3.90 -12.33
C ARG A 106 -5.74 4.49 -11.45
N MET A 107 -6.09 5.07 -10.30
CA MET A 107 -5.11 5.64 -9.36
C MET A 107 -4.17 4.56 -8.82
N VAL A 108 -4.71 3.42 -8.37
CA VAL A 108 -3.88 2.30 -7.91
C VAL A 108 -2.99 1.77 -9.03
N ALA A 109 -3.52 1.61 -10.24
CA ALA A 109 -2.74 1.15 -11.39
C ALA A 109 -1.55 2.07 -11.72
N VAL A 110 -1.70 3.40 -11.55
CA VAL A 110 -0.59 4.36 -11.69
C VAL A 110 0.49 4.14 -10.64
N GLY A 111 0.12 3.91 -9.38
CA GLY A 111 1.09 3.57 -8.33
C GLY A 111 1.83 2.26 -8.63
N GLU A 112 1.11 1.25 -9.12
CA GLU A 112 1.69 -0.06 -9.45
C GLU A 112 2.61 0.00 -10.69
N MET A 113 2.34 0.87 -11.66
CA MET A 113 3.27 1.13 -12.77
C MET A 113 4.62 1.59 -12.26
N LYS A 114 4.63 2.56 -11.34
CA LYS A 114 5.85 3.11 -10.73
C LYS A 114 6.59 2.08 -9.89
N GLN A 115 5.87 1.23 -9.14
CA GLN A 115 6.48 0.12 -8.42
C GLN A 115 7.15 -0.89 -9.37
N ARG A 116 6.50 -1.26 -10.48
CA ARG A 116 7.09 -2.17 -11.46
C ARG A 116 8.38 -1.61 -12.05
N GLU A 117 8.40 -0.32 -12.37
CA GLU A 117 9.60 0.35 -12.85
C GLU A 117 10.75 0.33 -11.83
N ALA A 118 10.47 0.71 -10.58
CA ALA A 118 11.44 0.65 -9.49
C ALA A 118 12.00 -0.75 -9.26
N LEU A 119 11.14 -1.77 -9.25
CA LEU A 119 11.55 -3.16 -9.06
C LEU A 119 12.39 -3.66 -10.23
N ALA A 120 12.07 -3.27 -11.47
CA ALA A 120 12.86 -3.64 -12.64
C ALA A 120 14.28 -3.09 -12.54
N LEU A 121 14.45 -1.86 -12.06
CA LEU A 121 15.76 -1.24 -11.87
C LEU A 121 16.53 -1.88 -10.71
N LEU A 122 15.89 -2.10 -9.56
CA LEU A 122 16.50 -2.78 -8.42
C LEU A 122 16.92 -4.22 -8.75
N THR A 123 16.12 -4.94 -9.53
CA THR A 123 16.45 -6.29 -9.99
C THR A 123 17.68 -6.28 -10.90
N GLN A 124 17.83 -5.27 -11.77
CA GLN A 124 19.05 -5.09 -12.54
C GLN A 124 20.27 -4.84 -11.64
N ALA A 125 20.12 -3.98 -10.62
CA ALA A 125 21.19 -3.66 -9.68
C ALA A 125 21.67 -4.87 -8.90
N ARG A 126 20.75 -5.69 -8.40
CA ARG A 126 21.01 -6.97 -7.71
C ARG A 126 21.81 -7.98 -8.54
N ARG A 127 21.69 -7.94 -9.86
CA ARG A 127 22.48 -8.81 -10.76
C ARG A 127 23.88 -8.26 -11.04
N ARG A 128 24.09 -6.95 -10.91
CA ARG A 128 25.31 -6.26 -11.37
C ARG A 128 26.26 -5.87 -10.24
N PHE A 129 25.73 -5.59 -9.06
CA PHE A 129 26.49 -5.06 -7.93
C PHE A 129 26.39 -5.99 -6.72
N PRO A 130 27.43 -6.04 -5.87
CA PRO A 130 27.35 -6.74 -4.60
C PRO A 130 26.32 -6.08 -3.66
N ALA A 131 25.74 -6.87 -2.76
CA ALA A 131 24.59 -6.48 -1.95
C ALA A 131 24.87 -5.28 -1.02
N ASP A 132 26.09 -5.14 -0.53
CA ASP A 132 26.54 -4.05 0.32
C ASP A 132 26.42 -2.67 -0.37
N ARG A 133 26.47 -2.64 -1.70
CA ARG A 133 26.30 -1.40 -2.49
C ARG A 133 24.84 -1.05 -2.77
N LEU A 134 23.88 -1.93 -2.46
CA LEU A 134 22.48 -1.76 -2.85
C LEU A 134 21.60 -1.15 -1.77
N GLN A 135 22.14 -0.92 -0.57
CA GLN A 135 21.39 -0.49 0.61
C GLN A 135 20.46 0.69 0.32
N ALA A 136 20.96 1.74 -0.35
CA ALA A 136 20.15 2.92 -0.68
C ALA A 136 18.96 2.59 -1.59
N MET A 137 19.15 1.75 -2.62
CA MET A 137 18.05 1.35 -3.50
C MET A 137 17.02 0.47 -2.78
N GLU A 138 17.48 -0.44 -1.91
CA GLU A 138 16.61 -1.29 -1.09
C GLU A 138 15.76 -0.47 -0.12
N ASP A 139 16.36 0.52 0.55
CA ASP A 139 15.67 1.41 1.49
C ASP A 139 14.59 2.23 0.80
N HIS A 140 14.91 2.85 -0.34
CA HIS A 140 13.92 3.58 -1.11
C HIS A 140 12.84 2.67 -1.69
N TYR A 141 13.15 1.42 -2.04
CA TYR A 141 12.13 0.48 -2.48
C TYR A 141 11.17 0.09 -1.34
N ARG A 142 11.66 -0.05 -0.10
CA ARG A 142 10.80 -0.24 1.07
C ARG A 142 9.89 0.96 1.31
N HIS A 143 10.41 2.19 1.22
CA HIS A 143 9.59 3.40 1.34
C HIS A 143 8.53 3.48 0.22
N LEU A 144 8.90 3.13 -1.01
CA LEU A 144 8.00 3.09 -2.15
C LEU A 144 6.82 2.14 -1.88
N GLN A 145 7.07 0.96 -1.29
CA GLN A 145 6.02 0.02 -0.92
C GLN A 145 5.07 0.60 0.14
N THR A 146 5.60 1.34 1.12
CA THR A 146 4.79 2.06 2.10
C THR A 146 3.93 3.15 1.44
N HIS A 147 4.48 3.96 0.54
CA HIS A 147 3.68 4.97 -0.16
C HIS A 147 2.65 4.36 -1.12
N LEU A 148 2.92 3.20 -1.72
CA LEU A 148 1.91 2.47 -2.49
C LEU A 148 0.76 1.97 -1.60
N ARG A 149 1.08 1.52 -0.38
CA ARG A 149 0.06 1.19 0.62
C ARG A 149 -0.78 2.41 0.98
N ASN A 150 -0.16 3.59 1.11
CA ASN A 150 -0.91 4.83 1.36
C ASN A 150 -1.87 5.16 0.22
N ILE A 151 -1.46 5.00 -1.05
CA ILE A 151 -2.37 5.18 -2.20
C ILE A 151 -3.56 4.22 -2.09
N ARG A 152 -3.32 2.93 -1.81
CA ARG A 152 -4.39 1.93 -1.65
C ARG A 152 -5.35 2.31 -0.53
N MET A 153 -4.84 2.74 0.62
CA MET A 153 -5.67 3.17 1.75
C MET A 153 -6.39 4.49 1.49
N GLY A 154 -5.75 5.45 0.83
CA GLY A 154 -6.35 6.71 0.43
C GLY A 154 -7.46 6.53 -0.61
N VAL A 155 -7.26 5.64 -1.59
CA VAL A 155 -8.31 5.25 -2.54
C VAL A 155 -9.43 4.51 -1.83
N GLY A 156 -9.13 3.52 -0.98
CA GLY A 156 -10.16 2.76 -0.27
C GLY A 156 -11.02 3.61 0.66
N HIS A 157 -10.41 4.58 1.35
CA HIS A 157 -11.10 5.43 2.33
C HIS A 157 -11.46 6.82 1.81
N GLN A 158 -11.26 7.09 0.52
CA GLN A 158 -11.59 8.39 -0.11
C GLN A 158 -10.91 9.59 0.56
N SER A 159 -9.61 9.46 0.85
CA SER A 159 -8.77 10.53 1.39
C SER A 159 -7.92 11.18 0.29
N PRO A 160 -8.20 12.44 -0.08
CA PRO A 160 -7.39 13.16 -1.07
C PRO A 160 -5.92 13.27 -0.67
N ASP A 161 -5.61 13.47 0.62
CA ASP A 161 -4.23 13.62 1.09
C ASP A 161 -3.44 12.32 0.97
N HIS A 162 -4.07 11.17 1.24
CA HIS A 162 -3.41 9.86 1.11
C HIS A 162 -3.36 9.36 -0.33
N GLN A 163 -4.27 9.84 -1.18
CA GLN A 163 -4.19 9.66 -2.62
C GLN A 163 -3.05 10.49 -3.23
N TRP A 164 -2.88 11.72 -2.74
CA TRP A 164 -1.95 12.70 -3.28
C TRP A 164 -0.71 12.86 -2.39
N TRP A 165 -0.71 13.78 -1.43
CA TRP A 165 0.48 14.20 -0.67
C TRP A 165 1.27 13.05 -0.02
N HIS A 166 0.58 12.08 0.57
CA HIS A 166 1.21 10.91 1.22
C HIS A 166 1.23 9.66 0.32
N GLY A 167 0.73 9.79 -0.92
CA GLY A 167 0.59 8.72 -1.90
C GLY A 167 1.46 8.98 -3.12
N HIS A 168 0.85 9.49 -4.21
CA HIS A 168 1.50 9.58 -5.52
C HIS A 168 2.81 10.38 -5.53
N PRO A 169 2.85 11.68 -5.17
CA PRO A 169 4.09 12.45 -5.03
C PRO A 169 5.17 11.79 -4.15
N ALA A 170 4.80 11.19 -3.01
CA ALA A 170 5.76 10.55 -2.12
C ALA A 170 6.38 9.30 -2.78
N LEU A 171 5.54 8.50 -3.44
CA LEU A 171 5.95 7.35 -4.23
C LEU A 171 6.87 7.76 -5.40
N ASP A 172 6.55 8.86 -6.09
CA ASP A 172 7.40 9.42 -7.16
C ASP A 172 8.77 9.82 -6.63
N GLY A 173 8.81 10.45 -5.45
CA GLY A 173 10.06 10.79 -4.78
C GLY A 173 10.95 9.57 -4.54
N ASP A 174 10.38 8.44 -4.12
CA ASP A 174 11.15 7.20 -3.94
C ASP A 174 11.65 6.63 -5.28
N LEU A 175 10.80 6.60 -6.31
CA LEU A 175 11.22 6.15 -7.65
C LEU A 175 12.38 6.98 -8.18
N LEU A 176 12.33 8.31 -8.04
CA LEU A 176 13.41 9.20 -8.44
C LEU A 176 14.70 8.95 -7.65
N ARG A 177 14.60 8.70 -6.35
CA ARG A 177 15.76 8.36 -5.50
C ARG A 177 16.38 7.01 -5.88
N ILE A 178 15.56 6.01 -6.23
CA ILE A 178 16.05 4.71 -6.74
C ILE A 178 16.81 4.90 -8.05
N LYS A 179 16.29 5.74 -8.97
CA LYS A 179 16.99 6.07 -10.22
C LYS A 179 18.31 6.80 -9.96
N GLY A 180 18.33 7.78 -9.05
CA GLY A 180 19.56 8.47 -8.67
C GLY A 180 20.61 7.53 -8.09
N ALA A 181 20.21 6.64 -7.18
CA ALA A 181 21.11 5.64 -6.59
C ALA A 181 21.66 4.65 -7.62
N TRP A 182 20.85 4.25 -8.61
CA TRP A 182 21.32 3.47 -9.75
C TRP A 182 22.40 4.23 -10.55
N ASP A 183 22.16 5.50 -10.86
CA ASP A 183 23.11 6.31 -11.62
C ASP A 183 24.45 6.47 -10.88
N ASP A 184 24.41 6.61 -9.54
CA ASP A 184 25.61 6.65 -8.70
C ASP A 184 26.41 5.34 -8.78
N LEU A 185 25.73 4.19 -8.73
CA LEU A 185 26.36 2.88 -8.88
C LEU A 185 27.04 2.74 -10.25
N MET A 186 26.35 3.15 -11.31
CA MET A 186 26.87 3.10 -12.67
C MET A 186 28.07 4.01 -12.86
N ARG A 187 28.02 5.25 -12.37
CA ARG A 187 29.16 6.19 -12.42
C ARG A 187 30.38 5.65 -11.68
N ALA A 188 30.17 5.09 -10.49
CA ALA A 188 31.25 4.52 -9.69
C ALA A 188 31.88 3.28 -10.34
N ALA A 189 31.15 2.55 -11.19
CA ALA A 189 31.68 1.39 -11.91
C ALA A 189 32.48 1.74 -13.17
N ILE A 190 32.38 2.98 -13.66
CA ILE A 190 33.10 3.46 -14.85
C ILE A 190 34.41 4.16 -14.45
N LYS A 191 34.53 4.65 -13.21
CA LYS A 191 35.78 5.24 -12.73
C LYS A 191 36.87 4.15 -12.67
N PRO A 192 38.02 4.35 -13.34
CA PRO A 192 39.11 3.38 -13.41
C PRO A 192 39.76 3.12 -12.06
#